data_AF-A0A673TMY5-F1
#
_entry.id   AF-A0A673TMY5-F1
#
_cell.length_a   1.000
_cell.length_b   1.000
_cell.length_c   1.000
_cell.angle_alpha   90.00
_cell.angle_beta   90.00
_cell.angle_gamma   90.00
#
_symmetry.space_group_name_H-M   'P 1'
#
loop_
_entity.id
_entity.type
_entity.pdbx_description
1 polymer ?
#
loop_
_entity_poly.entity_id
_entity_poly.type
_entity_poly.pdbx_seq_one_letter_code
_entity_poly.pdbx_strand_id
1 'polypeptide(L)'
;MAFDLSCPGLIIGCIFASLARASNVSDVYPPLWKESPGQFSDYKIENGKYIINLWLYPERLGMYKILLNKTAKYFAKFSPENEQNILWGLPVHHGWQYQTGRLADPTQSTDCGQKPENHLCISVDSWWADLNYYLSAMPFLAAVDSGIMGISSDNVTFLPPPKDQMNFCYNVSGCHSSFPEAMRKWNEFYQCKILDVFETHGFYLSYDFSITGNFFLILFIFIFFLSFL
;
A
#
# COMPACT_ATOMS: atom_id res chain seq x y z
N MET A 1 32.00 23.79 10.14
CA MET A 1 31.45 22.45 10.38
C MET A 1 30.81 22.02 9.08
N ALA A 2 31.46 21.13 8.36
CA ALA A 2 31.05 20.67 7.03
C ALA A 2 29.94 19.63 7.19
N PHE A 3 28.83 19.81 6.47
CA PHE A 3 27.86 18.75 6.23
C PHE A 3 28.30 18.03 4.95
N ASP A 4 28.85 16.83 5.10
CA ASP A 4 29.03 15.90 4.00
C ASP A 4 27.64 15.37 3.58
N LEU A 5 27.06 15.98 2.55
CA LEU A 5 25.89 15.44 1.86
C LEU A 5 26.39 14.53 0.72
N SER A 6 26.52 13.24 0.97
CA SER A 6 26.74 12.25 -0.08
C SER A 6 25.45 11.47 -0.35
N CYS A 7 24.60 11.99 -1.26
CA CYS A 7 23.58 11.17 -1.92
C CYS A 7 23.08 11.88 -3.20
N PRO A 8 23.60 11.55 -4.40
CA PRO A 8 23.11 12.12 -5.65
C PRO A 8 21.92 11.30 -6.16
N GLY A 9 20.74 11.92 -6.28
CA GLY A 9 19.53 11.31 -6.85
C GLY A 9 19.04 12.10 -8.07
N LEU A 10 18.90 11.40 -9.19
CA LEU A 10 18.50 11.89 -10.51
C LEU A 10 17.10 12.56 -10.48
N ILE A 11 16.94 13.75 -11.08
CA ILE A 11 15.65 14.45 -11.21
C ILE A 11 15.14 14.31 -12.66
N ILE A 12 13.99 13.65 -12.85
CA ILE A 12 13.19 13.77 -14.07
C ILE A 12 11.81 14.25 -13.64
N GLY A 13 11.51 15.53 -13.92
CA GLY A 13 10.22 16.15 -13.63
C GLY A 13 9.40 16.34 -14.91
N CYS A 14 8.18 15.81 -14.94
CA CYS A 14 7.16 16.16 -15.94
C CYS A 14 6.12 17.07 -15.26
N ILE A 15 5.81 18.22 -15.88
CA ILE A 15 4.79 19.17 -15.42
C ILE A 15 3.58 19.05 -16.34
N PHE A 16 2.39 18.78 -15.80
CA PHE A 16 1.12 18.86 -16.54
C PHE A 16 0.08 19.61 -15.70
N ALA A 17 -0.72 20.48 -16.36
CA ALA A 17 -1.73 21.33 -15.72
C ALA A 17 -3.15 20.82 -16.03
N SER A 18 -4.05 20.83 -15.04
CA SER A 18 -5.39 20.24 -15.19
C SER A 18 -6.51 21.00 -14.44
N LEU A 19 -7.75 20.90 -14.93
CA LEU A 19 -8.98 21.60 -14.47
C LEU A 19 -9.81 20.76 -13.46
N ALA A 20 -10.23 21.38 -12.34
CA ALA A 20 -10.94 20.75 -11.23
C ALA A 20 -12.42 20.43 -11.49
N ARG A 21 -12.90 19.26 -11.02
CA ARG A 21 -14.31 18.98 -10.74
C ARG A 21 -14.40 18.26 -9.39
N ALA A 22 -15.17 18.80 -8.45
CA ALA A 22 -15.32 18.27 -7.10
C ALA A 22 -16.21 17.01 -7.06
N SER A 23 -15.78 15.98 -6.32
CA SER A 23 -16.53 14.76 -5.99
C SER A 23 -17.01 14.77 -4.54
N ASN A 24 -18.02 13.95 -4.20
CA ASN A 24 -18.72 13.97 -2.92
C ASN A 24 -17.96 13.20 -1.83
N VAL A 25 -18.16 13.55 -0.55
CA VAL A 25 -17.41 13.05 0.63
C VAL A 25 -17.52 11.53 0.86
N SER A 26 -18.48 10.83 0.25
CA SER A 26 -18.53 9.35 0.25
C SER A 26 -17.50 8.70 -0.67
N ASP A 27 -16.86 9.46 -1.56
CA ASP A 27 -15.86 9.01 -2.53
C ASP A 27 -14.43 9.00 -1.96
N VAL A 28 -14.25 9.35 -0.68
CA VAL A 28 -12.91 9.61 -0.09
C VAL A 28 -12.23 8.32 0.39
N TYR A 29 -12.99 7.31 0.81
CA TYR A 29 -12.42 6.07 1.37
C TYR A 29 -12.71 4.85 0.49
N PRO A 30 -11.78 3.88 0.43
CA PRO A 30 -12.03 2.61 -0.23
C PRO A 30 -13.26 1.89 0.35
N PRO A 31 -13.93 1.04 -0.44
CA PRO A 31 -14.99 0.18 0.07
C PRO A 31 -14.58 -0.58 1.32
N LEU A 32 -15.52 -0.78 2.24
CA LEU A 32 -15.30 -1.54 3.49
C LEU A 32 -14.22 -0.96 4.42
N TRP A 33 -13.86 0.32 4.27
CA TRP A 33 -12.84 0.96 5.11
C TRP A 33 -13.13 0.92 6.61
N LYS A 34 -14.40 1.07 7.01
CA LYS A 34 -14.80 1.09 8.41
C LYS A 34 -14.76 -0.31 9.02
N GLU A 35 -15.18 -1.29 8.24
CA GLU A 35 -15.29 -2.71 8.57
C GLU A 35 -13.93 -3.40 8.60
N SER A 36 -12.94 -2.85 7.89
CA SER A 36 -11.59 -3.39 7.83
C SER A 36 -10.80 -3.13 9.12
N PRO A 37 -9.89 -4.06 9.51
CA PRO A 37 -9.01 -3.93 10.67
C PRO A 37 -8.34 -2.56 10.76
N GLY A 38 -8.34 -1.96 11.96
CA GLY A 38 -7.72 -0.67 12.23
C GLY A 38 -6.41 -0.76 13.03
N GLN A 39 -6.16 -1.90 13.66
CA GLN A 39 -5.00 -2.15 14.52
C GLN A 39 -4.60 -3.63 14.51
N PHE A 40 -3.37 -3.93 14.93
CA PHE A 40 -2.84 -5.30 14.89
C PHE A 40 -3.68 -6.31 15.68
N SER A 41 -4.26 -5.90 16.81
CA SER A 41 -5.08 -6.79 17.64
C SER A 41 -6.40 -7.21 16.99
N ASP A 42 -6.81 -6.56 15.89
CA ASP A 42 -8.00 -6.93 15.15
C ASP A 42 -7.75 -8.17 14.26
N TYR A 43 -6.49 -8.53 14.04
CA TYR A 43 -6.10 -9.73 13.32
C TYR A 43 -6.00 -10.95 14.24
N LYS A 44 -6.10 -12.13 13.63
CA LYS A 44 -5.89 -13.40 14.32
C LYS A 44 -4.45 -13.50 14.83
N ILE A 45 -4.29 -14.03 16.04
CA ILE A 45 -2.98 -14.31 16.63
C ILE A 45 -2.77 -15.82 16.68
N GLU A 46 -1.67 -16.31 16.12
CA GLU A 46 -1.22 -17.70 16.21
C GLU A 46 0.25 -17.75 16.60
N ASN A 47 0.61 -18.56 17.59
CA ASN A 47 1.99 -18.70 18.08
C ASN A 47 2.68 -17.35 18.39
N GLY A 48 1.91 -16.38 18.90
CA GLY A 48 2.42 -15.03 19.21
C GLY A 48 2.61 -14.10 18.00
N LYS A 49 2.19 -14.52 16.79
CA LYS A 49 2.28 -13.74 15.56
C LYS A 49 0.90 -13.30 15.09
N TYR A 50 0.80 -12.08 14.59
CA TYR A 50 -0.37 -11.61 13.84
C TYR A 50 -0.38 -12.27 12.46
N ILE A 51 -1.47 -12.96 12.18
CA ILE A 51 -1.70 -13.67 10.92
C ILE A 51 -2.63 -12.81 10.07
N ILE A 52 -2.16 -12.44 8.89
CA ILE A 52 -2.91 -11.58 7.95
C ILE A 52 -3.11 -12.33 6.64
N ASN A 53 -4.36 -12.43 6.19
CA ASN A 53 -4.71 -13.01 4.91
C ASN A 53 -4.80 -11.94 3.82
N LEU A 54 -3.73 -11.79 3.04
CA LEU A 54 -3.74 -10.83 1.93
C LEU A 54 -4.73 -11.24 0.84
N TRP A 55 -5.24 -12.47 0.81
CA TRP A 55 -6.21 -12.91 -0.20
C TRP A 55 -7.67 -12.61 0.21
N LEU A 56 -7.86 -11.89 1.32
CA LEU A 56 -9.13 -11.32 1.75
C LEU A 56 -9.05 -9.80 1.70
N TYR A 57 -9.99 -9.19 0.96
CA TYR A 57 -10.00 -7.75 0.71
C TYR A 57 -9.94 -6.88 1.98
N PRO A 58 -10.80 -7.10 3.01
CA PRO A 58 -10.77 -6.26 4.22
C PRO A 58 -9.46 -6.42 5.01
N GLU A 59 -8.90 -7.63 5.05
CA GLU A 59 -7.64 -7.89 5.76
C GLU A 59 -6.47 -7.17 5.10
N ARG A 60 -6.38 -7.22 3.77
CA ARG A 60 -5.38 -6.45 2.99
C ARG A 60 -5.60 -4.95 3.14
N LEU A 61 -6.86 -4.49 3.13
CA LEU A 61 -7.20 -3.07 3.34
C LEU A 61 -6.80 -2.56 4.73
N GLY A 62 -6.97 -3.40 5.77
CA GLY A 62 -6.57 -3.08 7.13
C GLY A 62 -5.06 -2.84 7.31
N MET A 63 -4.22 -3.51 6.50
CA MET A 63 -2.78 -3.27 6.51
C MET A 63 -2.45 -1.83 6.13
N TYR A 64 -3.11 -1.31 5.09
CA TYR A 64 -2.96 0.09 4.68
C TYR A 64 -3.45 1.06 5.76
N LYS A 65 -4.57 0.74 6.41
CA LYS A 65 -5.13 1.55 7.50
C LYS A 65 -4.17 1.67 8.68
N ILE A 66 -3.56 0.56 9.09
CA ILE A 66 -2.53 0.56 10.12
C ILE A 66 -1.30 1.36 9.67
N LEU A 67 -0.83 1.15 8.44
CA LEU A 67 0.32 1.85 7.88
C LEU A 67 0.12 3.37 7.87
N LEU A 68 -1.03 3.84 7.40
CA LEU A 68 -1.39 5.26 7.40
C LEU A 68 -1.44 5.84 8.81
N ASN A 69 -2.03 5.11 9.76
CA ASN A 69 -2.09 5.56 11.15
C ASN A 69 -0.69 5.68 11.77
N LYS A 70 0.16 4.67 11.58
CA LYS A 70 1.53 4.66 12.12
C LYS A 70 2.45 5.71 11.50
N THR A 71 2.15 6.12 10.27
CA THR A 71 2.90 7.15 9.55
C THR A 71 2.31 8.56 9.67
N ALA A 72 1.12 8.71 10.28
CA ALA A 72 0.42 10.00 10.34
C ALA A 72 1.25 11.13 10.98
N LYS A 73 2.04 10.80 12.00
CA LYS A 73 2.92 11.77 12.68
C LYS A 73 3.89 12.49 11.74
N TYR A 74 4.29 11.88 10.63
CA TYR A 74 5.19 12.49 9.66
C TYR A 74 4.47 13.49 8.73
N PHE A 75 3.15 13.39 8.62
CA PHE A 75 2.32 14.24 7.75
C PHE A 75 1.46 15.24 8.53
N ALA A 76 1.44 15.16 9.87
CA ALA A 76 0.60 15.98 10.74
C ALA A 76 0.78 17.50 10.56
N LYS A 77 1.98 17.95 10.12
CA LYS A 77 2.26 19.36 9.80
C LYS A 77 1.46 19.86 8.59
N PHE A 78 1.12 18.96 7.66
CA PHE A 78 0.52 19.30 6.36
C PHE A 78 -0.97 19.02 6.33
N SER A 79 -1.44 17.97 7.01
CA SER A 79 -2.85 17.66 7.19
C SER A 79 -3.08 17.04 8.58
N PRO A 80 -3.80 17.73 9.49
CA PRO A 80 -4.13 17.21 10.82
C PRO A 80 -4.92 15.91 10.77
N GLU A 81 -5.73 15.71 9.72
CA GLU A 81 -6.57 14.53 9.51
C GLU A 81 -5.88 13.46 8.63
N ASN A 82 -4.55 13.57 8.44
CA ASN A 82 -3.73 12.62 7.68
C ASN A 82 -4.09 12.51 6.18
N GLU A 83 -4.88 13.42 5.61
CA GLU A 83 -5.37 13.38 4.23
C GLU A 83 -4.25 13.53 3.20
N GLN A 84 -3.16 14.22 3.56
CA GLN A 84 -2.00 14.42 2.68
C GLN A 84 -0.92 13.33 2.83
N ASN A 85 -1.23 12.22 3.48
CA ASN A 85 -0.32 11.09 3.54
C ASN A 85 -0.19 10.44 2.16
N ILE A 86 1.01 10.49 1.57
CA ILE A 86 1.25 9.98 0.22
C ILE A 86 0.98 8.48 0.08
N LEU A 87 0.94 7.73 1.19
CA LEU A 87 0.63 6.31 1.19
C LEU A 87 -0.87 6.03 0.94
N TRP A 88 -1.75 7.05 0.92
CA TRP A 88 -3.15 6.89 0.53
C TRP A 88 -3.34 6.33 -0.88
N GLY A 89 -2.34 6.50 -1.76
CA GLY A 89 -2.40 5.94 -3.11
C GLY A 89 -2.54 4.41 -3.12
N LEU A 90 -1.96 3.72 -2.14
CA LEU A 90 -2.03 2.26 -2.02
C LEU A 90 -3.47 1.75 -1.79
N PRO A 91 -4.18 2.16 -0.70
CA PRO A 91 -5.54 1.71 -0.45
C PRO A 91 -6.56 2.26 -1.45
N VAL A 92 -6.37 3.47 -2.00
CA VAL A 92 -7.25 4.02 -3.04
C VAL A 92 -7.18 3.17 -4.31
N HIS A 93 -5.97 2.84 -4.77
CA HIS A 93 -5.80 1.96 -5.92
C HIS A 93 -6.37 0.57 -5.67
N HIS A 94 -6.14 0.00 -4.48
CA HIS A 94 -6.70 -1.29 -4.10
C HIS A 94 -8.24 -1.28 -4.08
N GLY A 95 -8.87 -0.22 -3.55
CA GLY A 95 -10.31 -0.02 -3.56
C GLY A 95 -10.89 0.05 -4.97
N TRP A 96 -10.24 0.76 -5.88
CA TRP A 96 -10.63 0.80 -7.28
C TRP A 96 -10.55 -0.57 -7.96
N GLN A 97 -9.48 -1.33 -7.71
CA GLN A 97 -9.35 -2.70 -8.25
C GLN A 97 -10.49 -3.60 -7.77
N TYR A 98 -10.88 -3.47 -6.50
CA TYR A 98 -12.01 -4.20 -5.93
C TYR A 98 -13.35 -3.81 -6.57
N GLN A 99 -13.69 -2.51 -6.62
CA GLN A 99 -14.97 -2.05 -7.18
C GLN A 99 -15.16 -2.42 -8.66
N THR A 100 -14.05 -2.53 -9.39
CA THR A 100 -14.09 -2.82 -10.82
C THR A 100 -13.97 -4.31 -11.15
N GLY A 101 -13.98 -5.20 -10.14
CA GLY A 101 -13.90 -6.64 -10.31
C GLY A 101 -12.53 -7.14 -10.77
N ARG A 102 -11.50 -6.28 -10.79
CA ARG A 102 -10.15 -6.64 -11.25
C ARG A 102 -9.45 -7.62 -10.31
N LEU A 103 -9.88 -7.72 -9.05
CA LEU A 103 -9.35 -8.68 -8.07
C LEU A 103 -10.01 -10.07 -8.16
N ALA A 104 -11.11 -10.20 -8.91
CA ALA A 104 -11.84 -11.46 -9.04
C ALA A 104 -11.09 -12.44 -9.95
N ASP A 105 -11.47 -13.73 -9.89
CA ASP A 105 -10.94 -14.76 -10.78
C ASP A 105 -11.32 -14.47 -12.25
N PRO A 106 -10.35 -14.20 -13.15
CA PRO A 106 -10.65 -13.94 -14.55
C PRO A 106 -10.90 -15.24 -15.35
N THR A 107 -10.49 -16.40 -14.82
CA THR A 107 -10.57 -17.69 -15.51
C THR A 107 -11.95 -18.33 -15.43
N GLN A 108 -12.78 -17.87 -14.49
CA GLN A 108 -14.08 -18.48 -14.13
C GLN A 108 -13.95 -19.94 -13.65
N SER A 109 -12.75 -20.37 -13.26
CA SER A 109 -12.54 -21.70 -12.68
C SER A 109 -13.00 -21.77 -11.22
N THR A 110 -13.08 -20.61 -10.55
CA THR A 110 -13.61 -20.40 -9.20
C THR A 110 -14.63 -19.25 -9.21
N ASP A 111 -15.39 -19.10 -8.12
CA ASP A 111 -16.31 -17.97 -7.92
C ASP A 111 -15.73 -16.86 -7.02
N CYS A 112 -14.41 -16.88 -6.80
CA CYS A 112 -13.68 -15.89 -6.02
C CYS A 112 -13.86 -14.47 -6.60
N GLY A 113 -14.42 -13.56 -5.80
CA GLY A 113 -14.67 -12.17 -6.19
C GLY A 113 -15.82 -11.97 -7.19
N GLN A 114 -16.51 -13.03 -7.61
CA GLN A 114 -17.58 -12.95 -8.62
C GLN A 114 -18.99 -12.97 -8.01
N LYS A 115 -19.22 -13.79 -6.98
CA LYS A 115 -20.53 -13.94 -6.34
C LYS A 115 -20.61 -13.20 -5.01
N PRO A 116 -21.81 -12.77 -4.55
CA PRO A 116 -21.97 -12.10 -3.26
C PRO A 116 -21.35 -12.86 -2.08
N GLU A 117 -21.50 -14.18 -2.01
CA GLU A 117 -20.94 -14.99 -0.93
C GLU A 117 -19.41 -14.97 -0.87
N ASN A 118 -18.74 -14.80 -2.02
CA ASN A 118 -17.28 -14.82 -2.16
C ASN A 118 -16.73 -13.49 -2.67
N HIS A 119 -17.47 -12.39 -2.53
CA HIS A 119 -17.11 -11.09 -3.11
C HIS A 119 -15.85 -10.48 -2.46
N LEU A 120 -15.48 -10.93 -1.26
CA LEU A 120 -14.29 -10.48 -0.53
C LEU A 120 -13.01 -11.23 -0.91
N CYS A 121 -13.13 -12.34 -1.63
CA CYS A 121 -12.01 -13.16 -2.07
C CYS A 121 -11.21 -12.43 -3.16
N ILE A 122 -9.89 -12.42 -3.03
CA ILE A 122 -8.96 -11.93 -4.04
C ILE A 122 -8.32 -13.14 -4.73
N SER A 123 -8.48 -13.25 -6.04
CA SER A 123 -7.98 -14.40 -6.80
C SER A 123 -6.50 -14.27 -7.10
N VAL A 124 -5.74 -15.33 -6.84
CA VAL A 124 -4.33 -15.48 -7.24
C VAL A 124 -4.16 -15.66 -8.76
N ASP A 125 -5.24 -15.96 -9.49
CA ASP A 125 -5.19 -16.02 -10.96
C ASP A 125 -5.48 -14.63 -11.58
N SER A 126 -5.72 -13.60 -10.77
CA SER A 126 -5.81 -12.21 -11.23
C SER A 126 -4.44 -11.55 -11.32
N TRP A 127 -4.09 -11.11 -12.53
CA TRP A 127 -2.89 -10.31 -12.78
C TRP A 127 -2.82 -9.03 -11.93
N TRP A 128 -3.97 -8.39 -11.68
CA TRP A 128 -4.02 -7.20 -10.83
C TRP A 128 -3.78 -7.52 -9.36
N ALA A 129 -4.31 -8.66 -8.90
CA ALA A 129 -4.12 -9.12 -7.53
C ALA A 129 -2.65 -9.49 -7.24
N ASP A 130 -1.99 -10.13 -8.21
CA ASP A 130 -0.58 -10.53 -8.13
C ASP A 130 0.35 -9.32 -8.02
N LEU A 131 0.22 -8.33 -8.90
CA LEU A 131 1.03 -7.11 -8.82
C LEU A 131 0.71 -6.31 -7.56
N ASN A 132 -0.58 -6.21 -7.21
CA ASN A 132 -0.98 -5.49 -6.00
C ASN A 132 -0.50 -6.20 -4.73
N TYR A 133 -0.28 -7.53 -4.75
CA TYR A 133 0.27 -8.25 -3.61
C TYR A 133 1.59 -7.61 -3.16
N TYR A 134 2.52 -7.38 -4.08
CA TYR A 134 3.82 -6.80 -3.74
C TYR A 134 3.70 -5.34 -3.28
N LEU A 135 2.80 -4.56 -3.89
CA LEU A 135 2.46 -3.20 -3.47
C LEU A 135 1.72 -3.15 -2.12
N SER A 136 1.26 -4.28 -1.58
CA SER A 136 0.66 -4.40 -0.25
C SER A 136 1.68 -4.94 0.76
N ALA A 137 2.29 -6.07 0.44
CA ALA A 137 3.15 -6.87 1.29
C ALA A 137 4.48 -6.18 1.59
N MET A 138 5.19 -5.72 0.55
CA MET A 138 6.53 -5.17 0.72
C MET A 138 6.52 -3.84 1.51
N PRO A 139 5.67 -2.84 1.19
CA PRO A 139 5.65 -1.59 1.94
C PRO A 139 5.29 -1.82 3.41
N PHE A 140 4.37 -2.75 3.69
CA PHE A 140 3.96 -3.04 5.05
C PHE A 140 5.05 -3.76 5.84
N LEU A 141 5.66 -4.81 5.28
CA LEU A 141 6.73 -5.55 5.96
C LEU A 141 7.99 -4.71 6.12
N ALA A 142 8.31 -3.84 5.17
CA ALA A 142 9.40 -2.87 5.32
C ALA A 142 9.11 -1.83 6.41
N ALA A 143 7.85 -1.42 6.59
CA ALA A 143 7.46 -0.55 7.71
C ALA A 143 7.56 -1.27 9.07
N VAL A 144 7.30 -2.58 9.11
CA VAL A 144 7.57 -3.41 10.29
C VAL A 144 9.07 -3.48 10.56
N ASP A 145 9.86 -3.80 9.54
CA ASP A 145 11.31 -3.96 9.61
C ASP A 145 12.05 -2.67 10.00
N SER A 146 11.59 -1.52 9.51
CA SER A 146 12.10 -0.21 9.92
C SER A 146 11.76 0.18 11.36
N GLY A 147 10.88 -0.57 12.03
CA GLY A 147 10.44 -0.34 13.41
C GLY A 147 9.32 0.69 13.58
N ILE A 148 8.85 1.34 12.51
CA ILE A 148 7.76 2.34 12.58
C ILE A 148 6.47 1.75 13.15
N MET A 149 6.21 0.46 12.88
CA MET A 149 5.01 -0.22 13.35
C MET A 149 5.00 -0.47 14.86
N GLY A 150 6.17 -0.45 15.52
CA GLY A 150 6.31 -0.67 16.96
C GLY A 150 6.10 -2.12 17.39
N ILE A 151 6.36 -3.08 16.50
CA ILE A 151 6.31 -4.52 16.76
C ILE A 151 7.58 -5.19 16.21
N SER A 152 7.91 -6.39 16.69
CA SER A 152 9.02 -7.17 16.15
C SER A 152 8.74 -7.64 14.71
N SER A 153 9.78 -7.73 13.89
CA SER A 153 9.72 -8.28 12.52
C SER A 153 9.21 -9.72 12.48
N ASP A 154 9.44 -10.49 13.54
CA ASP A 154 8.98 -11.87 13.66
C ASP A 154 7.50 -12.01 14.05
N ASN A 155 6.84 -10.92 14.45
CA ASN A 155 5.48 -10.94 14.99
C ASN A 155 4.39 -10.82 13.89
N VAL A 156 4.75 -10.75 12.62
CA VAL A 156 3.78 -10.70 11.51
C VAL A 156 4.08 -11.80 10.51
N THR A 157 3.03 -12.44 10.01
CA THR A 157 3.12 -13.42 8.92
C THR A 157 1.86 -13.35 8.07
N PHE A 158 2.07 -13.49 6.77
CA PHE A 158 1.00 -13.56 5.79
C PHE A 158 0.63 -15.00 5.49
N LEU A 159 -0.66 -15.25 5.30
CA LEU A 159 -1.11 -16.55 4.82
C LEU A 159 -0.75 -16.72 3.33
N PRO A 160 -0.28 -17.92 2.94
CA PRO A 160 -0.08 -18.22 1.54
C PRO A 160 -1.42 -18.20 0.77
N PRO A 161 -1.38 -17.99 -0.56
CA PRO A 161 -2.57 -18.18 -1.38
C PRO A 161 -3.12 -19.60 -1.24
N PRO A 162 -4.44 -19.81 -1.47
CA PRO A 162 -5.06 -21.14 -1.44
C PRO A 162 -4.44 -22.14 -2.42
N LYS A 163 -3.82 -21.63 -3.49
CA LYS A 163 -3.09 -22.40 -4.49
C LYS A 163 -1.60 -22.20 -4.25
N ASP A 164 -0.85 -23.28 -4.18
CA ASP A 164 0.59 -23.20 -3.96
C ASP A 164 1.26 -22.51 -5.15
N GLN A 165 1.72 -21.28 -4.93
CA GLN A 165 2.54 -20.51 -5.86
C GLN A 165 3.78 -20.05 -5.11
N MET A 166 4.95 -20.46 -5.58
CA MET A 166 6.24 -20.22 -4.90
C MET A 166 6.79 -18.80 -5.10
N ASN A 167 6.02 -17.87 -5.64
CA ASN A 167 6.52 -16.56 -6.06
C ASN A 167 6.36 -15.47 -5.00
N PHE A 168 5.55 -15.69 -3.96
CA PHE A 168 5.27 -14.67 -2.95
C PHE A 168 6.15 -14.83 -1.72
N CYS A 169 6.40 -13.70 -1.04
CA CYS A 169 7.05 -13.67 0.25
C CYS A 169 6.04 -13.33 1.36
N TYR A 170 6.19 -13.94 2.54
CA TYR A 170 5.13 -13.94 3.58
C TYR A 170 5.53 -13.33 4.92
N ASN A 171 6.81 -13.01 5.10
CA ASN A 171 7.34 -12.41 6.32
C ASN A 171 8.58 -11.59 5.96
N VAL A 172 9.06 -10.79 6.93
CA VAL A 172 10.18 -9.86 6.73
C VAL A 172 11.42 -10.58 6.18
N SER A 173 11.84 -11.69 6.80
CA SER A 173 13.02 -12.45 6.35
C SER A 173 12.87 -13.03 4.94
N GLY A 174 11.68 -13.54 4.59
CA GLY A 174 11.39 -14.09 3.28
C GLY A 174 11.40 -13.01 2.21
N CYS A 175 10.80 -11.85 2.47
CA CYS A 175 10.79 -10.74 1.52
C CYS A 175 12.18 -10.13 1.32
N HIS A 176 13.00 -10.02 2.37
CA HIS A 176 14.40 -9.62 2.22
C HIS A 176 15.22 -10.61 1.38
N SER A 177 14.97 -11.91 1.56
CA SER A 177 15.70 -12.94 0.81
C SER A 177 15.32 -12.95 -0.67
N SER A 178 14.03 -12.83 -0.97
CA SER A 178 13.51 -12.89 -2.35
C SER A 178 13.61 -11.57 -3.09
N PHE A 179 13.44 -10.43 -2.39
CA PHE A 179 13.34 -9.09 -2.97
C PHE A 179 14.17 -8.06 -2.17
N PRO A 180 15.49 -8.27 -2.02
CA PRO A 180 16.33 -7.46 -1.14
C PRO A 180 16.37 -5.98 -1.52
N GLU A 181 16.40 -5.65 -2.80
CA GLU A 181 16.45 -4.25 -3.26
C GLU A 181 15.16 -3.50 -2.95
N ALA A 182 14.00 -4.12 -3.20
CA ALA A 182 12.71 -3.52 -2.96
C ALA A 182 12.46 -3.28 -1.46
N MET A 183 12.75 -4.30 -0.62
CA MET A 183 12.69 -4.16 0.83
C MET A 183 13.61 -3.05 1.34
N ARG A 184 14.83 -2.95 0.81
CA ARG A 184 15.77 -1.87 1.16
C ARG A 184 15.23 -0.50 0.79
N LYS A 185 14.76 -0.28 -0.44
CA LYS A 185 14.22 1.02 -0.89
C LYS A 185 13.03 1.47 -0.03
N TRP A 186 12.12 0.54 0.28
CA TRP A 186 11.00 0.82 1.18
C TRP A 186 11.45 1.13 2.62
N ASN A 187 12.42 0.38 3.14
CA ASN A 187 12.96 0.63 4.47
C ASN A 187 13.66 2.00 4.54
N GLU A 188 14.47 2.35 3.55
CA GLU A 188 15.10 3.68 3.40
C GLU A 188 14.06 4.81 3.33
N PHE A 189 12.95 4.58 2.60
CA PHE A 189 11.82 5.50 2.55
C PHE A 189 11.29 5.81 3.95
N TYR A 190 11.09 4.78 4.78
CA TYR A 190 10.58 4.90 6.14
C TYR A 190 11.58 5.51 7.13
N GLN A 191 12.86 5.13 7.05
CA GLN A 191 13.88 5.56 8.01
C GLN A 191 14.36 7.00 7.78
N CYS A 192 14.52 7.43 6.53
CA CYS A 192 15.24 8.66 6.21
C CYS A 192 14.45 9.67 5.38
N LYS A 193 13.34 9.29 4.73
CA LYS A 193 12.85 10.05 3.57
C LYS A 193 11.37 10.41 3.59
N ILE A 194 10.57 10.02 4.59
CA ILE A 194 9.14 10.41 4.61
C ILE A 194 8.98 11.94 4.54
N LEU A 195 9.79 12.70 5.29
CA LEU A 195 9.76 14.16 5.30
C LEU A 195 10.46 14.77 4.07
N ASP A 196 11.65 14.30 3.70
CA ASP A 196 12.41 14.79 2.53
C ASP A 196 11.64 14.59 1.20
N VAL A 197 10.99 13.43 1.02
CA VAL A 197 10.17 13.13 -0.17
C VAL A 197 8.97 14.07 -0.24
N PHE A 198 8.37 14.39 0.91
CA PHE A 198 7.24 15.32 0.94
C PHE A 198 7.66 16.78 0.68
N GLU A 199 8.80 17.24 1.21
CA GLU A 199 9.28 18.60 0.92
C GLU A 199 9.70 18.77 -0.56
N THR A 200 10.19 17.70 -1.20
CA THR A 200 10.62 17.73 -2.61
C THR A 200 9.51 17.42 -3.62
N HIS A 201 8.55 16.54 -3.30
CA HIS A 201 7.50 16.06 -4.21
C HIS A 201 6.07 16.33 -3.72
N GLY A 202 5.87 16.62 -2.43
CA GLY A 202 4.56 16.88 -1.83
C GLY A 202 3.87 18.14 -2.36
N PHE A 203 4.64 19.15 -2.78
CA PHE A 203 4.10 20.34 -3.46
C PHE A 203 3.48 20.03 -4.83
N TYR A 204 3.98 19.01 -5.54
CA TYR A 204 3.42 18.58 -6.81
C TYR A 204 2.22 17.64 -6.61
N LEU A 205 2.30 16.73 -5.61
CA LEU A 205 1.23 15.80 -5.27
C LEU A 205 -0.03 16.49 -4.70
N SER A 206 0.11 17.56 -3.91
CA SER A 206 -1.04 18.30 -3.38
C SER A 206 -1.86 19.03 -4.45
N TYR A 207 -1.22 19.41 -5.56
CA TYR A 207 -1.90 20.02 -6.70
C TYR A 207 -2.65 18.97 -7.55
N ASP A 208 -2.11 17.76 -7.68
CA ASP A 208 -2.72 16.67 -8.48
C ASP A 208 -3.77 15.86 -7.71
N PHE A 209 -3.69 15.72 -6.38
CA PHE A 209 -4.69 14.99 -5.60
C PHE A 209 -6.09 15.62 -5.69
N SER A 210 -6.15 16.92 -6.01
CA SER A 210 -7.39 17.66 -6.19
C SER A 210 -7.94 17.57 -7.62
N ILE A 211 -7.12 17.20 -8.62
CA ILE A 211 -7.45 17.50 -10.02
C ILE A 211 -6.79 16.54 -11.03
N THR A 212 -7.39 15.38 -11.30
CA THR A 212 -7.54 14.78 -12.66
C THR A 212 -8.13 13.37 -12.57
N GLY A 213 -8.93 13.00 -13.57
CA GLY A 213 -9.70 11.74 -13.57
C GLY A 213 -8.90 10.50 -13.16
N ASN A 214 -9.60 9.61 -12.44
CA ASN A 214 -9.09 8.38 -11.79
C ASN A 214 -7.96 7.64 -12.54
N PHE A 215 -7.96 7.61 -13.86
CA PHE A 215 -6.96 6.91 -14.66
C PHE A 215 -5.52 7.44 -14.51
N PHE A 216 -5.32 8.77 -14.51
CA PHE A 216 -3.96 9.35 -14.46
C PHE A 216 -3.36 9.30 -13.06
N LEU A 217 -4.18 9.53 -12.04
CA LEU A 217 -3.79 9.37 -10.63
C LEU A 217 -3.40 7.91 -10.33
N ILE A 218 -4.19 6.95 -10.82
CA ILE A 218 -3.87 5.51 -10.70
C ILE A 218 -2.56 5.18 -11.40
N LEU A 219 -2.33 5.68 -12.62
CA LEU A 219 -1.11 5.41 -13.37
C LEU A 219 0.12 6.02 -12.67
N PHE A 220 0.02 7.24 -12.13
CA PHE A 220 1.11 7.85 -11.38
C PHE A 220 1.41 7.11 -10.07
N ILE A 221 0.38 6.77 -9.28
CA ILE A 221 0.50 5.96 -8.06
C ILE A 221 1.17 4.62 -8.40
N PHE A 222 0.72 3.99 -9.47
CA PHE A 222 1.25 2.72 -9.93
C PHE A 222 2.73 2.85 -10.30
N ILE A 223 3.10 3.82 -11.14
CA ILE A 223 4.49 4.06 -11.55
C ILE A 223 5.39 4.44 -10.37
N PHE A 224 4.92 5.33 -9.49
CA PHE A 224 5.66 5.78 -8.31
C PHE A 224 5.98 4.59 -7.41
N PHE A 225 4.98 3.78 -7.04
CA PHE A 225 5.22 2.64 -6.15
C PHE A 225 5.89 1.46 -6.84
N LEU A 226 5.73 1.29 -8.16
CA LEU A 226 6.51 0.32 -8.95
C LEU A 226 7.99 0.66 -9.00
N SER A 227 8.39 1.92 -8.87
CA SER A 227 9.82 2.27 -8.81
C SER A 227 10.54 1.69 -7.58
N PHE A 228 9.78 1.26 -6.57
CA PHE A 228 10.28 0.57 -5.39
C PHE A 228 10.33 -0.95 -5.55
N LEU A 229 9.70 -1.53 -6.58
CA LEU A 229 9.77 -2.96 -6.89
C LEU A 229 10.96 -3.24 -7.83
#